data_AF-A0A2A2H5K0-F1
#
_entry.id   AF-A0A2A2H5K0-F1
#
_cell.length_a   1.000
_cell.length_b   1.000
_cell.length_c   1.000
_cell.angle_alpha   90.00
_cell.angle_beta   90.00
_cell.angle_gamma   90.00
#
_symmetry.space_group_name_H-M   'P 1'
#
loop_
_entity.id
_entity.type
_entity.pdbx_description
1 polymer ?
#
loop_
_entity_poly.entity_id
_entity_poly.type
_entity_poly.pdbx_seq_one_letter_code
_entity_poly.pdbx_strand_id
1 'polypeptide(L)'
;MKNKINIIEVTDEVMMIPYSYVLCRHLTDNRLVRGESVIGTYQKELITAPETNLPFATEYIEYAWIETEDGMIVDPCENVRLNMADINLTKKEKNHNYFGAVNPTAINRKQLPKHCTANEVFTLKQGAESEAVRRILDYEKNVTGLTMTEAAYIANLYRADYLGYERIILKFLVNRHLETIINKDNL
;
A
#
# COMPACT_ATOMS: atom_id res chain seq x y z
N MET A 1 10.36 -0.23 -26.18
CA MET A 1 11.07 0.40 -25.05
C MET A 1 10.72 -0.37 -23.79
N LYS A 2 11.69 -1.03 -23.16
CA LYS A 2 11.48 -1.69 -21.86
C LYS A 2 11.54 -0.58 -20.81
N ASN A 3 10.43 -0.29 -20.14
CA ASN A 3 10.44 0.55 -18.94
C ASN A 3 11.22 -0.20 -17.86
N LYS A 4 12.54 0.03 -17.80
CA LYS A 4 13.34 -0.31 -16.64
C LYS A 4 12.88 0.63 -15.54
N ILE A 5 12.05 0.12 -14.63
CA ILE A 5 11.92 0.72 -13.31
C ILE A 5 13.35 0.68 -12.75
N ASN A 6 13.96 1.85 -12.57
CA ASN A 6 15.29 1.97 -11.99
C ASN A 6 15.12 1.72 -10.49
N ILE A 7 15.23 0.44 -10.09
CA ILE A 7 15.08 -0.02 -8.70
C ILE A 7 16.05 0.72 -7.76
N ILE A 8 17.16 1.25 -8.29
CA ILE A 8 18.18 2.02 -7.54
C ILE A 8 17.71 3.43 -7.14
N GLU A 9 16.76 4.05 -7.86
CA GLU A 9 16.12 5.31 -7.39
C GLU A 9 15.04 5.03 -6.33
N VAL A 10 14.62 3.77 -6.19
CA VAL A 10 13.64 3.29 -5.20
C VAL A 10 14.33 2.92 -3.88
N THR A 11 15.66 2.95 -3.76
CA THR A 11 16.34 2.48 -2.54
C THR A 11 16.79 3.58 -1.58
N ASP A 12 17.00 4.82 -2.05
CA ASP A 12 17.50 5.92 -1.19
C ASP A 12 16.39 6.87 -0.71
N GLU A 13 15.28 7.01 -1.46
CA GLU A 13 14.13 7.85 -1.07
C GLU A 13 12.96 7.07 -0.45
N VAL A 14 13.03 5.74 -0.48
CA VAL A 14 11.92 4.90 -0.06
C VAL A 14 12.26 4.29 1.30
N MET A 15 11.79 4.96 2.34
CA MET A 15 11.31 4.26 3.51
C MET A 15 10.11 3.40 3.05
N MET A 16 10.42 2.21 2.55
CA MET A 16 9.72 1.24 1.66
C MET A 16 8.34 0.69 2.02
N ILE A 17 7.56 1.40 2.82
CA ILE A 17 6.27 0.91 3.30
C ILE A 17 5.11 1.31 2.34
N PRO A 18 4.84 2.60 2.07
CA PRO A 18 3.70 3.05 1.25
C PRO A 18 3.68 2.54 -0.20
N TYR A 19 4.84 2.25 -0.79
CA TYR A 19 4.94 1.89 -2.21
C TYR A 19 5.05 0.38 -2.46
N SER A 20 5.09 -0.43 -1.40
CA SER A 20 5.04 -1.89 -1.52
C SER A 20 3.84 -2.35 -2.37
N TYR A 21 2.68 -1.69 -2.22
CA TYR A 21 1.50 -1.99 -3.01
C TYR A 21 1.64 -1.60 -4.47
N VAL A 22 2.31 -0.50 -4.78
CA VAL A 22 2.57 -0.08 -6.17
C VAL A 22 3.39 -1.13 -6.91
N LEU A 23 4.43 -1.67 -6.26
CA LEU A 23 5.22 -2.76 -6.84
C LEU A 23 4.38 -4.03 -7.00
N CYS A 24 3.60 -4.41 -5.98
CA CYS A 24 2.72 -5.58 -6.06
C CYS A 24 1.74 -5.47 -7.23
N ARG A 25 1.06 -4.31 -7.38
CA ARG A 25 0.14 -4.02 -8.49
C ARG A 25 0.84 -4.04 -9.83
N HIS A 26 2.03 -3.45 -9.94
CA HIS A 26 2.81 -3.52 -11.17
C HIS A 26 3.08 -4.96 -11.59
N LEU A 27 3.49 -5.82 -10.66
CA LEU A 27 3.81 -7.22 -10.94
C LEU A 27 2.56 -8.03 -11.34
N THR A 28 1.42 -7.80 -10.69
CA THR A 28 0.17 -8.51 -10.99
C THR A 28 -0.51 -8.01 -12.27
N ASP A 29 -0.62 -6.69 -12.47
CA ASP A 29 -1.24 -6.09 -13.66
C ASP A 29 -0.48 -6.45 -14.95
N ASN A 30 0.85 -6.52 -14.88
CA ASN A 30 1.70 -6.93 -16.00
C ASN A 30 1.84 -8.46 -16.12
N ARG A 31 1.10 -9.23 -15.32
CA ARG A 31 1.09 -10.71 -15.33
C ARG A 31 2.48 -11.33 -15.12
N LEU A 32 3.35 -10.62 -14.41
CA LEU A 32 4.69 -11.11 -14.04
C LEU A 32 4.61 -12.07 -12.85
N VAL A 33 3.63 -11.86 -11.97
CA VAL A 33 3.27 -12.76 -10.86
C VAL A 33 1.77 -13.01 -10.94
N ARG A 34 1.35 -14.28 -10.84
CA ARG A 34 -0.07 -14.66 -10.75
C ARG A 34 -0.52 -14.61 -9.30
N GLY A 35 -1.60 -13.90 -9.03
CA GLY A 35 -2.17 -13.72 -7.70
C GLY A 35 -2.83 -12.36 -7.56
N GLU A 36 -3.24 -12.05 -6.33
CA GLU A 36 -3.90 -10.80 -5.96
C GLU A 36 -2.96 -9.95 -5.12
N SER A 37 -2.81 -8.67 -5.50
CA SER A 37 -2.11 -7.70 -4.67
C SER A 37 -3.00 -7.30 -3.50
N VAL A 38 -2.50 -7.49 -2.28
CA VAL A 38 -3.22 -7.18 -1.05
C VAL A 38 -2.43 -6.22 -0.20
N ILE A 39 -3.13 -5.47 0.66
CA ILE A 39 -2.56 -4.67 1.74
C ILE A 39 -3.08 -5.23 3.05
N GLY A 40 -2.21 -5.35 4.05
CA GLY A 40 -2.61 -5.70 5.40
C GLY A 40 -1.57 -5.21 6.40
N THR A 41 -1.44 -5.89 7.53
CA THR A 41 -0.46 -5.56 8.55
C THR A 41 0.69 -6.56 8.53
N TYR A 42 1.92 -6.07 8.50
CA TYR A 42 3.12 -6.84 8.71
C TYR A 42 3.68 -6.62 10.12
N GLN A 43 3.95 -7.70 10.84
CA GLN A 43 4.64 -7.69 12.12
C GLN A 43 6.16 -7.79 11.90
N LYS A 44 6.87 -6.70 12.18
CA LYS A 44 8.32 -6.62 12.09
C LYS A 44 8.94 -6.82 13.46
N GLU A 45 9.74 -7.87 13.60
CA GLU A 45 10.58 -8.10 14.78
C GLU A 45 11.81 -7.19 14.71
N LEU A 46 12.05 -6.38 15.74
CA LEU A 46 13.17 -5.42 15.77
C LEU A 46 14.43 -5.99 16.45
N ILE A 47 14.30 -7.09 17.22
CA ILE A 47 15.41 -7.75 17.90
C ILE A 47 15.27 -9.26 17.71
N THR A 48 16.24 -9.88 17.04
CA THR A 48 16.28 -11.33 16.77
C THR A 48 17.15 -12.11 17.76
N ALA A 49 17.86 -11.46 18.69
CA ALA A 49 18.72 -12.11 19.68
C ALA A 49 18.43 -11.62 21.12
N PRO A 50 18.00 -12.51 22.05
CA PRO A 50 17.75 -12.16 23.43
C PRO A 50 19.06 -12.17 24.23
N GLU A 51 19.99 -11.28 23.91
CA GLU A 51 21.22 -11.13 24.73
C GLU A 51 21.02 -10.20 25.93
N THR A 52 19.86 -9.54 26.03
CA THR A 52 19.55 -8.63 27.13
C THR A 52 18.08 -8.78 27.50
N ASN A 53 17.75 -8.58 28.79
CA ASN A 53 16.38 -8.56 29.35
C ASN A 53 15.49 -7.42 28.77
N LEU A 54 15.70 -7.03 27.52
CA LEU A 54 14.90 -6.04 26.83
C LEU A 54 13.60 -6.68 26.35
N PRO A 55 12.45 -6.01 26.50
CA PRO A 55 11.19 -6.49 25.96
C PRO A 55 11.33 -6.67 24.43
N PHE A 56 10.78 -7.76 23.90
CA PHE A 56 10.65 -7.98 22.46
C PHE A 56 10.05 -6.73 21.80
N ALA A 57 10.84 -5.99 21.05
CA ALA A 57 10.38 -4.83 20.33
C ALA A 57 9.76 -5.30 19.01
N THR A 58 8.45 -5.15 18.90
CA THR A 58 7.67 -5.49 17.70
C THR A 58 7.06 -4.22 17.14
N GLU A 59 7.17 -4.03 15.83
CA GLU A 59 6.53 -2.94 15.10
C GLU A 59 5.46 -3.52 14.17
N TYR A 60 4.29 -2.88 14.11
CA TYR A 60 3.22 -3.24 13.18
C TYR A 60 3.13 -2.17 12.12
N ILE A 61 3.29 -2.56 10.86
CA ILE A 61 3.26 -1.64 9.73
C ILE A 61 2.21 -2.08 8.72
N GLU A 62 1.52 -1.12 8.12
CA GLU A 62 0.67 -1.41 6.97
C GLU A 62 1.56 -1.74 5.77
N TYR A 63 1.34 -2.87 5.12
CA TYR A 63 2.27 -3.44 4.14
C TYR A 63 1.55 -4.24 3.07
N ALA A 64 2.15 -4.36 1.89
CA ALA A 64 1.57 -5.09 0.78
C ALA A 64 2.39 -6.32 0.37
N TRP A 65 1.68 -7.33 -0.09
CA TRP A 65 2.24 -8.55 -0.68
C TRP A 65 1.28 -9.08 -1.76
N ILE A 66 1.67 -10.17 -2.42
CA ILE A 66 0.82 -10.85 -3.39
C ILE A 66 0.38 -12.19 -2.79
N GLU A 67 -0.93 -12.42 -2.69
CA GLU A 67 -1.50 -13.73 -2.37
C GLU A 67 -1.72 -14.50 -3.67
N THR A 68 -1.11 -15.68 -3.77
CA THR A 68 -1.16 -16.51 -4.98
C THR A 68 -2.33 -17.51 -4.91
N GLU A 69 -2.77 -18.00 -6.07
CA GLU A 69 -3.97 -18.86 -6.19
C GLU A 69 -3.92 -20.17 -5.38
N ASP A 70 -2.71 -20.67 -5.09
CA ASP A 70 -2.50 -21.88 -4.28
C ASP A 70 -2.22 -21.58 -2.79
N GLY A 71 -2.55 -20.37 -2.32
CA GLY A 71 -2.50 -20.00 -0.91
C GLY A 71 -1.12 -19.61 -0.38
N MET A 72 -0.11 -19.55 -1.25
CA MET A 72 1.22 -19.03 -0.91
C MET A 72 1.28 -17.51 -1.09
N ILE A 73 2.36 -16.89 -0.63
CA ILE A 73 2.62 -15.46 -0.82
C ILE A 73 3.91 -15.21 -1.61
N VAL A 74 3.94 -14.07 -2.31
CA VAL A 74 5.16 -13.43 -2.82
C VAL A 74 5.26 -12.06 -2.15
N ASP A 75 6.41 -11.77 -1.54
CA ASP A 75 6.70 -10.49 -0.91
C ASP A 75 7.86 -9.80 -1.67
N PRO A 76 7.55 -8.99 -2.71
CA PRO A 76 8.54 -8.32 -3.55
C PRO A 76 9.51 -7.44 -2.78
N CYS A 77 9.08 -6.94 -1.62
CA CYS A 77 9.81 -5.97 -0.83
C CYS A 77 10.48 -6.60 0.41
N GLU A 78 10.42 -7.93 0.58
CA GLU A 78 11.02 -8.63 1.74
C GLU A 78 12.51 -8.32 1.87
N ASN A 79 13.27 -8.52 0.80
CA ASN A 79 14.72 -8.30 0.80
C ASN A 79 15.05 -6.83 1.08
N VAL A 80 14.25 -5.90 0.57
CA VAL A 80 14.42 -4.48 0.84
C VAL A 80 14.14 -4.13 2.30
N ARG A 81 13.14 -4.76 2.92
CA ARG A 81 12.90 -4.65 4.37
C ARG A 81 14.05 -5.23 5.21
N LEU A 82 14.84 -6.14 4.64
CA LEU A 82 16.07 -6.70 5.20
C LEU A 82 17.34 -5.90 4.82
N ASN A 83 17.18 -4.67 4.29
CA ASN A 83 18.26 -3.79 3.83
C ASN A 83 19.10 -4.38 2.68
N MET A 84 18.49 -5.22 1.83
CA MET A 84 19.08 -5.72 0.58
C MET A 84 18.42 -5.01 -0.61
N ALA A 85 19.18 -4.65 -1.64
CA ALA A 85 18.69 -3.83 -2.76
C ALA A 85 17.95 -4.62 -3.86
N ASP A 86 17.44 -5.82 -3.55
CA ASP A 86 16.87 -6.75 -4.55
C ASP A 86 15.37 -6.97 -4.35
N ILE A 87 14.64 -7.14 -5.45
CA ILE A 87 13.24 -7.58 -5.41
C ILE A 87 13.19 -9.08 -5.16
N ASN A 88 12.35 -9.53 -4.22
CA ASN A 88 12.14 -10.96 -3.95
C ASN A 88 10.88 -11.50 -4.63
N LEU A 89 11.03 -12.32 -5.68
CA LEU A 89 9.91 -13.01 -6.33
C LEU A 89 9.72 -14.46 -5.87
N THR A 90 10.38 -14.84 -4.78
CA THR A 90 10.29 -16.20 -4.23
C THR A 90 8.91 -16.41 -3.61
N LYS A 91 8.30 -17.52 -3.99
CA LYS A 91 7.03 -17.99 -3.43
C LYS A 91 7.29 -18.71 -2.10
N LYS A 92 6.50 -18.40 -1.07
CA LYS A 92 6.64 -18.99 0.26
C LYS A 92 5.31 -19.15 0.98
N GLU A 93 5.27 -20.02 1.98
CA GLU A 93 4.12 -20.14 2.87
C GLU A 93 3.89 -18.84 3.65
N LYS A 94 2.62 -18.45 3.81
CA LYS A 94 2.24 -17.31 4.64
C LYS A 94 2.47 -17.66 6.10
N ASN A 95 3.44 -17.01 6.72
CA ASN A 95 3.68 -17.16 8.15
C ASN A 95 2.77 -16.23 8.98
N HIS A 96 2.89 -16.35 10.29
CA HIS A 96 2.12 -15.55 11.23
C HIS A 96 2.52 -14.07 11.27
N ASN A 97 3.43 -13.54 10.43
CA ASN A 97 3.75 -12.11 10.45
C ASN A 97 2.89 -11.28 9.48
N TYR A 98 2.07 -11.92 8.64
CA TYR A 98 1.22 -11.24 7.64
C TYR A 98 -0.26 -11.40 8.01
N PHE A 99 -0.95 -10.28 8.27
CA PHE A 99 -2.32 -10.31 8.82
C PHE A 99 -3.28 -9.36 8.12
N GLY A 100 -4.57 -9.67 8.21
CA GLY A 100 -5.64 -8.72 7.86
C GLY A 100 -5.59 -8.24 6.41
N ALA A 101 -5.21 -9.13 5.48
CA ALA A 101 -5.08 -8.80 4.08
C ALA A 101 -6.44 -8.38 3.49
N VAL A 102 -6.43 -7.27 2.75
CA VAL A 102 -7.54 -6.81 1.93
C VAL A 102 -7.03 -6.49 0.54
N ASN A 103 -7.84 -6.76 -0.48
CA ASN A 103 -7.59 -6.32 -1.84
C ASN A 103 -8.32 -4.98 -2.07
N PRO A 104 -7.61 -3.83 -2.18
CA PRO A 104 -8.23 -2.52 -2.34
C PRO A 104 -9.12 -2.38 -3.59
N THR A 105 -8.94 -3.23 -4.61
CA THR A 105 -9.73 -3.20 -5.85
C THR A 105 -11.04 -3.98 -5.73
N ALA A 106 -11.19 -4.82 -4.71
CA ALA A 106 -12.32 -5.75 -4.54
C ALA A 106 -13.20 -5.42 -3.32
N ILE A 107 -12.81 -4.42 -2.52
CA ILE A 107 -13.55 -3.99 -1.34
C ILE A 107 -14.42 -2.77 -1.63
N ASN A 108 -15.47 -2.60 -0.82
CA ASN A 108 -16.21 -1.34 -0.73
C ASN A 108 -15.79 -0.54 0.52
N ARG A 109 -16.26 0.71 0.60
CA ARG A 109 -15.96 1.63 1.73
C ARG A 109 -16.19 1.02 3.12
N LYS A 110 -17.22 0.18 3.31
CA LYS A 110 -17.55 -0.42 4.62
C LYS A 110 -16.58 -1.53 5.03
N GLN A 111 -15.82 -2.05 4.07
CA GLN A 111 -14.81 -3.09 4.28
C GLN A 111 -13.41 -2.50 4.46
N LEU A 112 -13.25 -1.17 4.34
CA LEU A 112 -11.99 -0.51 4.65
C LEU A 112 -11.62 -0.76 6.13
N PRO A 113 -10.34 -1.05 6.42
CA PRO A 113 -9.84 -1.05 7.78
C PRO A 113 -10.16 0.29 8.47
N LYS A 114 -10.35 0.24 9.80
CA LYS A 114 -10.58 1.46 10.58
C LYS A 114 -9.37 2.38 10.42
N HIS A 115 -9.64 3.63 10.03
CA HIS A 115 -8.62 4.66 9.90
C HIS A 115 -7.83 4.83 11.20
N CYS A 116 -6.50 4.85 11.08
CA CYS A 116 -5.56 5.01 12.19
C CYS A 116 -4.51 6.05 11.78
N THR A 117 -4.47 7.18 12.49
CA THR A 117 -3.55 8.29 12.19
C THR A 117 -2.07 7.86 12.25
N ALA A 118 -1.74 6.85 13.08
CA ALA A 118 -0.38 6.30 13.15
C ALA A 118 0.05 5.57 11.86
N ASN A 119 -0.90 5.17 11.01
CA ASN A 119 -0.66 4.48 9.75
C ASN A 119 -0.79 5.42 8.54
N GLU A 120 -0.97 6.73 8.75
CA GLU A 120 -1.00 7.69 7.66
C GLU A 120 0.37 7.78 6.99
N VAL A 121 0.43 7.38 5.72
CA VAL A 121 1.65 7.40 4.92
C VAL A 121 1.59 8.43 3.78
N PHE A 122 0.40 8.92 3.45
CA PHE A 122 0.21 9.96 2.44
C PHE A 122 -0.45 11.20 3.04
N THR A 123 0.36 12.18 3.43
CA THR A 123 -0.16 13.45 3.99
C THR A 123 -1.01 14.21 2.97
N LEU A 124 -2.10 14.80 3.44
CA LEU A 124 -3.01 15.64 2.65
C LEU A 124 -2.72 17.12 2.89
N LYS A 125 -2.88 17.94 1.85
CA LYS A 125 -2.92 19.39 2.05
C LYS A 125 -4.25 19.79 2.68
N GLN A 126 -4.18 20.67 3.68
CA GLN A 126 -5.39 21.24 4.27
C GLN A 126 -6.22 21.97 3.21
N GLY A 127 -7.54 21.89 3.36
CA GLY A 127 -8.50 22.50 2.45
C GLY A 127 -9.10 21.48 1.49
N ALA A 128 -8.92 21.69 0.19
CA ALA A 128 -9.67 20.94 -0.83
C ALA A 128 -9.30 19.45 -0.89
N GLU A 129 -8.04 19.07 -0.68
CA GLU A 129 -7.63 17.65 -0.63
C GLU A 129 -8.23 16.95 0.60
N SER A 130 -8.08 17.53 1.78
CA SER A 130 -8.66 16.96 3.01
C SER A 130 -10.19 16.88 2.99
N GLU A 131 -10.87 17.88 2.42
CA GLU A 131 -12.34 17.86 2.28
C GLU A 131 -12.79 16.82 1.25
N ALA A 132 -12.09 16.70 0.11
CA ALA A 132 -12.40 15.69 -0.90
C ALA A 132 -12.31 14.28 -0.31
N VAL A 133 -11.19 13.97 0.37
CA VAL A 133 -11.00 12.70 1.06
C VAL A 133 -12.07 12.46 2.11
N ARG A 134 -12.35 13.46 2.96
CA ARG A 134 -13.39 13.37 3.98
C ARG A 134 -14.74 12.99 3.38
N ARG A 135 -15.12 13.59 2.24
CA ARG A 135 -16.39 13.31 1.55
C ARG A 135 -16.42 11.92 0.92
N ILE A 136 -15.36 11.53 0.22
CA ILE A 136 -15.26 10.25 -0.49
C ILE A 136 -15.26 9.08 0.51
N LEU A 137 -14.47 9.20 1.58
CA LEU A 137 -14.34 8.19 2.63
C LEU A 137 -15.36 8.33 3.77
N ASP A 138 -16.22 9.34 3.71
CA ASP A 138 -17.31 9.57 4.68
C ASP A 138 -16.83 9.74 6.12
N TYR A 139 -15.75 10.50 6.31
CA TYR A 139 -15.26 10.84 7.63
C TYR A 139 -16.04 12.02 8.23
N GLU A 140 -16.23 11.96 9.55
CA GLU A 140 -16.87 13.05 10.30
C GLU A 140 -16.03 14.34 10.30
N LYS A 141 -14.70 14.20 10.26
CA LYS A 141 -13.73 15.30 10.31
C LYS A 141 -12.68 15.15 9.23
N ASN A 142 -12.06 16.27 8.87
CA ASN A 142 -10.91 16.26 7.97
C ASN A 142 -9.77 15.47 8.60
N VAL A 143 -9.24 14.51 7.85
CA VAL A 143 -8.04 13.74 8.19
C VAL A 143 -6.78 14.45 7.68
N THR A 144 -5.64 14.16 8.32
CA THR A 144 -4.34 14.77 7.98
C THR A 144 -3.60 13.99 6.90
N GLY A 145 -3.99 12.74 6.68
CA GLY A 145 -3.38 11.85 5.70
C GLY A 145 -4.29 10.68 5.35
N LEU A 146 -3.79 9.84 4.45
CA LEU A 146 -4.38 8.56 4.09
C LEU A 146 -3.45 7.43 4.48
N THR A 147 -4.04 6.31 4.88
CA THR A 147 -3.36 5.01 4.92
C THR A 147 -3.09 4.51 3.50
N MET A 148 -2.24 3.49 3.38
CA MET A 148 -1.95 2.85 2.09
C MET A 148 -3.21 2.23 1.49
N THR A 149 -4.01 1.54 2.31
CA THR A 149 -5.26 0.92 1.89
C THR A 149 -6.27 1.97 1.41
N GLU A 150 -6.40 3.09 2.10
CA GLU A 150 -7.34 4.15 1.72
C GLU A 150 -6.94 4.82 0.41
N ALA A 151 -5.64 5.13 0.24
CA ALA A 151 -5.14 5.71 -1.01
C ALA A 151 -5.29 4.75 -2.19
N ALA A 152 -5.00 3.45 -1.98
CA ALA A 152 -5.20 2.41 -2.99
C ALA A 152 -6.69 2.24 -3.34
N TYR A 153 -7.57 2.26 -2.35
CA TYR A 153 -9.01 2.20 -2.58
C TYR A 153 -9.50 3.39 -3.41
N ILE A 154 -9.11 4.63 -3.03
CA ILE A 154 -9.46 5.84 -3.79
C ILE A 154 -8.97 5.75 -5.23
N ALA A 155 -7.74 5.28 -5.47
CA ALA A 155 -7.19 5.12 -6.82
C ALA A 155 -7.98 4.14 -7.71
N ASN A 156 -8.79 3.26 -7.09
CA ASN A 156 -9.59 2.26 -7.78
C ASN A 156 -11.09 2.60 -7.81
N LEU A 157 -11.50 3.79 -7.36
CA LEU A 157 -12.88 4.25 -7.50
C LEU A 157 -13.22 4.64 -8.94
N TYR A 158 -14.51 4.57 -9.30
CA TYR A 158 -14.98 5.20 -10.53
C TYR A 158 -14.92 6.71 -10.40
N ARG A 159 -14.67 7.41 -11.51
CA ARG A 159 -14.63 8.86 -11.54
C ARG A 159 -15.88 9.53 -10.94
N ALA A 160 -17.05 8.94 -11.12
CA ALA A 160 -18.31 9.43 -10.53
C ALA A 160 -18.29 9.43 -8.99
N ASP A 161 -17.51 8.53 -8.38
CA ASP A 161 -17.37 8.41 -6.93
C ASP A 161 -16.40 9.44 -6.33
N TYR A 162 -15.72 10.24 -7.16
CA TYR A 162 -14.92 11.38 -6.70
C TYR A 162 -15.78 12.61 -6.35
N LEU A 163 -17.10 12.57 -6.56
CA LEU A 163 -18.05 13.59 -6.09
C LEU A 163 -17.71 15.02 -6.56
N GLY A 164 -17.20 15.19 -7.79
CA GLY A 164 -16.79 16.49 -8.33
C GLY A 164 -15.40 16.97 -7.90
N TYR A 165 -14.64 16.14 -7.17
CA TYR A 165 -13.26 16.41 -6.76
C TYR A 165 -12.21 15.74 -7.65
N GLU A 166 -12.58 15.31 -8.87
CA GLU A 166 -11.73 14.49 -9.76
C GLU A 166 -10.36 15.13 -9.97
N ARG A 167 -10.32 16.43 -10.26
CA ARG A 167 -9.06 17.15 -10.50
C ARG A 167 -8.16 17.16 -9.27
N ILE A 168 -8.74 17.23 -8.08
CA ILE A 168 -8.00 17.28 -6.82
C ILE A 168 -7.46 15.90 -6.49
N ILE A 169 -8.30 14.86 -6.59
CA ILE A 169 -7.91 13.47 -6.31
C ILE A 169 -6.86 12.98 -7.32
N LEU A 170 -7.06 13.18 -8.61
CA LEU A 170 -6.08 12.78 -9.63
C LEU A 170 -4.75 13.51 -9.43
N LYS A 171 -4.78 14.80 -9.11
CA LYS A 171 -3.57 15.56 -8.79
C LYS A 171 -2.88 15.03 -7.54
N PHE A 172 -3.63 14.67 -6.51
CA PHE A 172 -3.09 14.05 -5.30
C PHE A 172 -2.39 12.72 -5.65
N LEU A 173 -3.05 11.82 -6.38
CA LEU A 173 -2.50 10.52 -6.75
C LEU A 173 -1.20 10.67 -7.56
N VAL A 174 -1.18 11.55 -8.57
CA VAL A 174 0.02 11.84 -9.38
C VAL A 174 1.16 12.42 -8.53
N ASN A 175 0.88 13.39 -7.64
CA ASN A 175 1.90 13.98 -6.77
C ASN A 175 2.48 12.98 -5.76
N ARG A 176 1.78 11.86 -5.53
CA ARG A 176 2.21 10.77 -4.64
C ARG A 176 2.67 9.54 -5.42
N HIS A 177 2.90 9.64 -6.73
CA HIS A 177 3.36 8.53 -7.57
C HIS A 177 2.43 7.30 -7.57
N LEU A 178 1.13 7.52 -7.32
CA LEU A 178 0.09 6.49 -7.28
C LEU A 178 -0.67 6.39 -8.61
N GLU A 179 -0.31 7.17 -9.63
CA GLU A 179 -0.96 7.13 -10.95
C GLU A 179 -0.87 5.77 -11.64
N THR A 180 0.13 4.97 -11.26
CA THR A 180 0.38 3.63 -11.81
C THR A 180 -0.61 2.59 -11.33
N ILE A 181 -1.26 2.82 -10.18
CA ILE A 181 -2.26 1.91 -9.59
C ILE A 181 -3.70 2.39 -9.82
N ILE A 182 -3.88 3.48 -10.58
CA ILE A 182 -5.20 3.94 -11.00
C ILE A 182 -5.81 2.90 -11.95
N ASN A 183 -7.02 2.46 -11.63
CA ASN A 183 -7.76 1.60 -12.55
C ASN A 183 -8.19 2.42 -13.78
N LYS A 184 -7.60 2.10 -14.94
CA LYS A 184 -7.86 2.82 -16.20
C LYS A 184 -9.28 2.63 -16.72
N ASP A 185 -9.93 1.53 -16.37
CA ASP A 185 -11.32 1.27 -16.74
C ASP A 185 -12.30 2.15 -15.95
N ASN A 186 -11.81 2.82 -14.91
CA ASN A 186 -12.59 3.64 -13.99
C ASN A 186 -12.46 5.16 -14.24
N LEU A 187 -11.71 5.56 -15.29
CA LEU A 187 -11.43 6.97 -15.67
C LEU A 187 -12.48 7.61 -16.57
#